data_AF-A0A6A1W5N9-F1
#
_entry.id   AF-A0A6A1W5N9-F1
#
_cell.length_a   1.000
_cell.length_b   1.000
_cell.length_c   1.000
_cell.angle_alpha   90.00
_cell.angle_beta   90.00
_cell.angle_gamma   90.00
#
_symmetry.space_group_name_H-M   'P 1'
#
loop_
_entity.id
_entity.type
_entity.pdbx_description
1 polymer ?
#
loop_
_entity_poly.entity_id
_entity_poly.type
_entity_poly.pdbx_seq_one_letter_code
_entity_poly.pdbx_strand_id
1 'polypeptide(L)'
;MRSTNPAQVAIVFMDACDDLKELKKIGNKIVLCQDKNGSLSEQQYNVNHANVATGVFITSITDLEFYIQSTFPAIVLNPKNGETVKDSIKINSQPKAKLEFQDDSSYQTGTKCYYLQI
;
A
#
# COMPACT_ATOMS: atom_id res chain seq x y z
N MET A 1 -12.87 12.51 21.17
CA MET A 1 -12.30 11.83 19.99
C MET A 1 -10.97 12.50 19.67
N ARG A 2 -9.83 11.80 19.76
CA ARG A 2 -8.52 12.38 19.39
C ARG A 2 -8.50 12.51 17.87
N SER A 3 -8.52 13.75 17.37
CA SER A 3 -8.14 14.04 15.99
C SER A 3 -6.64 13.73 15.87
N THR A 4 -6.31 12.50 15.50
CA THR A 4 -4.96 12.19 15.04
C THR A 4 -4.87 12.69 13.61
N ASN A 5 -4.21 13.83 13.40
CA ASN A 5 -3.76 14.21 12.06
C ASN A 5 -2.93 13.03 11.51
N PRO A 6 -3.36 12.33 10.45
CA PRO A 6 -2.63 11.18 9.97
C PRO A 6 -1.23 11.63 9.55
N ALA A 7 -0.21 11.03 10.17
CA ALA A 7 1.17 11.41 9.94
C ALA A 7 1.54 11.15 8.48
N GLN A 8 2.21 12.12 7.86
CA GLN A 8 2.80 11.94 6.54
C GLN A 8 4.00 10.98 6.65
N VAL A 9 3.90 9.82 6.00
CA VAL A 9 4.91 8.77 6.01
C VAL A 9 5.60 8.73 4.64
N ALA A 10 6.91 8.52 4.62
CA ALA A 10 7.64 8.38 3.35
C ALA A 10 7.09 7.20 2.55
N ILE A 11 6.94 7.37 1.24
CA ILE A 11 6.57 6.30 0.30
C ILE A 11 7.77 5.93 -0.57
N VAL A 12 8.02 4.64 -0.76
CA VAL A 12 9.17 4.14 -1.54
C VAL A 12 8.69 3.09 -2.53
N PHE A 13 9.08 3.21 -3.79
CA PHE A 13 8.85 2.18 -4.80
C PHE A 13 9.89 1.06 -4.66
N MET A 14 9.42 -0.17 -4.43
CA MET A 14 10.25 -1.36 -4.16
C MET A 14 10.07 -2.43 -5.25
N ASP A 15 9.79 -1.99 -6.48
CA ASP A 15 9.55 -2.85 -7.63
C ASP A 15 8.52 -3.95 -7.33
N ALA A 16 8.87 -5.24 -7.46
CA ALA A 16 7.95 -6.34 -7.22
C ALA A 16 7.78 -6.72 -5.74
N CYS A 17 8.49 -6.08 -4.79
CA CYS A 17 8.42 -6.45 -3.37
C CYS A 17 8.65 -7.96 -3.09
N ASP A 18 9.48 -8.61 -3.92
CA ASP A 18 9.81 -10.03 -3.87
C ASP A 18 11.04 -10.31 -2.98
N ASP A 19 11.85 -9.30 -2.67
CA ASP A 19 12.96 -9.41 -1.71
C ASP A 19 12.57 -8.97 -0.29
N LEU A 20 12.19 -9.95 0.54
CA LEU A 20 11.86 -9.74 1.96
C LEU A 20 13.04 -9.13 2.76
N LYS A 21 14.29 -9.45 2.42
CA LYS A 21 15.46 -8.92 3.15
C LYS A 21 15.63 -7.43 2.87
N GLU A 22 15.47 -7.00 1.63
CA GLU A 22 15.50 -5.58 1.27
C GLU A 22 14.31 -4.83 1.88
N LEU A 23 13.11 -5.41 1.83
CA LEU A 23 11.92 -4.80 2.43
C LEU A 23 12.09 -4.55 3.94
N LYS A 24 12.69 -5.49 4.69
CA LYS A 24 12.96 -5.30 6.13
C LYS A 24 13.90 -4.13 6.44
N LYS A 25 14.77 -3.74 5.51
CA LYS A 25 15.67 -2.58 5.68
C LYS A 25 14.95 -1.24 5.53
N ILE A 26 13.78 -1.23 4.88
CA ILE A 26 13.00 -0.01 4.63
C ILE A 26 12.42 0.54 5.94
N GLY A 27 12.02 -0.34 6.86
CA GLY A 27 11.43 0.02 8.14
C GLY A 27 10.02 0.61 8.00
N ASN A 28 9.64 1.49 8.92
CA ASN A 28 8.29 2.06 9.01
C ASN A 28 8.01 3.12 7.93
N LYS A 29 7.94 2.69 6.67
CA LYS A 29 7.56 3.50 5.49
C LYS A 29 6.40 2.84 4.75
N ILE A 30 5.77 3.59 3.85
CA ILE A 30 4.82 3.04 2.89
C ILE A 30 5.64 2.45 1.73
N VAL A 31 5.33 1.22 1.33
CA VAL A 31 5.98 0.58 0.19
C VAL A 31 5.01 0.45 -0.97
N LEU A 32 5.46 0.86 -2.16
CA LEU A 32 4.73 0.68 -3.41
C LEU A 32 5.32 -0.50 -4.17
N CYS A 33 4.47 -1.48 -4.44
CA CYS A 33 4.79 -2.73 -5.13
C CYS A 33 4.05 -2.76 -6.47
N GLN A 34 4.70 -3.30 -7.49
CA GLN A 34 4.13 -3.55 -8.80
C GLN A 34 3.97 -5.06 -8.97
N ASP A 35 2.73 -5.53 -9.09
CA ASP A 35 2.43 -6.90 -9.48
C ASP A 35 3.03 -7.20 -10.85
N LYS A 36 3.77 -8.31 -10.92
CA LYS A 36 4.32 -8.86 -12.15
C LYS A 36 3.88 -10.31 -12.23
N ASN A 37 3.15 -10.66 -13.29
CA ASN A 37 2.74 -12.03 -13.59
C ASN A 37 1.93 -12.72 -12.46
N GLY A 38 1.10 -11.98 -11.73
CA GLY A 38 0.22 -12.55 -10.69
C GLY A 38 0.94 -12.88 -9.38
N SER A 39 1.97 -12.10 -9.03
CA SER A 39 2.75 -12.24 -7.80
C SER A 39 2.08 -11.60 -6.57
N LEU A 40 0.94 -10.92 -6.72
CA LEU A 40 0.28 -10.15 -5.65
C LEU A 40 0.21 -10.84 -4.28
N SER A 41 -0.08 -12.15 -4.24
CA SER A 41 -0.13 -12.93 -2.99
C SER A 41 1.23 -12.98 -2.28
N GLU A 42 2.30 -13.26 -3.02
CA GLU A 42 3.68 -13.27 -2.52
C GLU A 42 4.11 -11.88 -2.06
N GLN A 43 3.74 -10.83 -2.80
CA GLN A 43 4.02 -9.44 -2.44
C GLN A 43 3.37 -9.08 -1.11
N GLN A 44 2.08 -9.40 -0.94
CA GLN A 44 1.36 -9.16 0.32
C GLN A 44 1.99 -9.92 1.48
N TYR A 45 2.37 -11.19 1.27
CA TYR A 45 3.08 -11.98 2.26
C TYR A 45 4.38 -11.29 2.68
N ASN A 46 5.23 -10.90 1.74
CA ASN A 46 6.53 -10.28 2.04
C ASN A 46 6.37 -8.95 2.76
N VAL A 47 5.46 -8.09 2.28
CA VAL A 47 5.17 -6.79 2.89
C VAL A 47 4.67 -6.95 4.33
N ASN A 48 3.76 -7.89 4.58
CA ASN A 48 3.26 -8.18 5.93
C ASN A 48 4.40 -8.58 6.89
N HIS A 49 5.37 -9.36 6.40
CA HIS A 49 6.50 -9.85 7.20
C HIS A 49 7.70 -8.88 7.26
N ALA A 50 7.64 -7.75 6.55
CA ALA A 50 8.72 -6.76 6.48
C ALA A 50 8.67 -5.66 7.55
N ASN A 51 7.59 -5.61 8.35
CA ASN A 51 7.37 -4.56 9.37
C ASN A 51 7.39 -3.13 8.79
N VAL A 52 6.80 -2.98 7.60
CA VAL A 52 6.54 -1.67 6.98
C VAL A 52 5.24 -1.05 7.48
N ALA A 53 5.03 0.24 7.22
CA ALA A 53 3.84 0.94 7.69
C ALA A 53 2.56 0.46 6.99
N THR A 54 2.64 0.28 5.67
CA THR A 54 1.52 -0.04 4.77
C THR A 54 2.07 -0.51 3.43
N GLY A 55 1.39 -1.49 2.82
CA GLY A 55 1.62 -1.89 1.44
C GLY A 55 0.67 -1.19 0.48
N VAL A 56 1.18 -0.72 -0.65
CA VAL A 56 0.39 -0.25 -1.80
C VAL A 56 0.76 -1.13 -2.98
N PHE A 57 -0.21 -1.81 -3.59
CA PHE A 57 0.01 -2.79 -4.64
C PHE A 57 -0.65 -2.35 -5.92
N ILE A 58 0.12 -2.27 -7.01
CA ILE A 58 -0.38 -1.99 -8.36
C ILE A 58 -0.60 -3.32 -9.05
N THR A 59 -1.83 -3.65 -9.45
CA THR A 59 -2.13 -4.91 -10.15
C THR A 59 -3.16 -4.71 -11.25
N SER A 60 -3.09 -5.56 -12.28
CA SER A 60 -4.13 -5.71 -13.30
C SER A 60 -5.19 -6.75 -12.93
N ILE A 61 -5.04 -7.45 -11.80
CA ILE A 61 -6.06 -8.38 -11.30
C ILE A 61 -7.33 -7.58 -10.97
N THR A 62 -8.45 -7.98 -11.55
CA THR A 62 -9.76 -7.34 -11.32
C THR A 62 -10.55 -8.00 -10.20
N ASP A 63 -10.37 -9.30 -10.01
CA ASP A 63 -10.98 -10.06 -8.92
C ASP A 63 -10.11 -9.95 -7.66
N LEU A 64 -10.46 -8.98 -6.81
CA LEU A 64 -9.66 -8.57 -5.66
C LEU A 64 -10.22 -9.07 -4.32
N GLU A 65 -11.33 -9.83 -4.31
CA GLU A 65 -12.03 -10.19 -3.07
C GLU A 65 -11.09 -10.86 -2.04
N PHE A 66 -10.23 -11.76 -2.51
CA PHE A 66 -9.25 -12.44 -1.67
C PHE A 66 -8.12 -11.51 -1.19
N TYR A 67 -7.70 -10.57 -2.03
CA TYR A 67 -6.54 -9.70 -1.76
C TYR A 67 -6.88 -8.49 -0.88
N ILE A 68 -8.15 -8.09 -0.84
CA ILE A 68 -8.63 -7.00 0.01
C ILE A 68 -8.80 -7.45 1.47
N GLN A 69 -8.95 -8.77 1.71
CA GLN A 69 -9.04 -9.37 3.05
C GLN A 69 -7.68 -9.48 3.76
N SER A 70 -6.92 -8.39 3.77
CA SER A 70 -5.61 -8.34 4.41
C SER A 70 -5.72 -8.11 5.91
N THR A 71 -4.91 -8.81 6.70
CA THR A 71 -4.76 -8.57 8.15
C THR A 71 -3.88 -7.37 8.49
N PHE A 72 -3.26 -6.76 7.48
CA PHE A 72 -2.42 -5.56 7.62
C PHE A 72 -2.93 -4.44 6.69
N PRO A 73 -2.66 -3.16 7.01
CA PRO A 73 -3.07 -2.05 6.15
C PRO A 73 -2.48 -2.18 4.74
N ALA A 74 -3.36 -2.37 3.76
CA ALA A 74 -3.02 -2.55 2.36
C ALA A 74 -3.96 -1.73 1.47
N ILE A 75 -3.40 -1.15 0.40
CA ILE A 75 -4.16 -0.49 -0.66
C ILE A 75 -3.84 -1.21 -1.97
N VAL A 76 -4.87 -1.54 -2.74
CA VAL A 76 -4.72 -2.10 -4.08
C VAL A 76 -5.15 -1.05 -5.11
N LEU A 77 -4.28 -0.78 -6.08
CA LEU A 77 -4.47 0.18 -7.15
C LEU A 77 -4.50 -0.55 -8.49
N ASN A 78 -5.35 -0.08 -9.39
CA ASN A 78 -5.25 -0.44 -10.80
C ASN A 78 -3.98 0.20 -11.43
N PRO A 79 -3.53 -0.25 -12.62
CA PRO A 79 -2.30 0.23 -13.23
C PRO A 79 -2.29 1.74 -13.50
N LYS A 80 -3.41 2.31 -13.92
CA LYS A 80 -3.54 3.74 -14.21
C LYS A 80 -3.27 4.61 -12.96
N ASN A 81 -3.91 4.26 -11.85
CA ASN A 81 -3.72 4.96 -10.59
C ASN A 81 -2.30 4.71 -10.05
N GLY A 82 -1.80 3.48 -10.18
CA GLY A 82 -0.44 3.12 -9.79
C GLY A 82 0.66 3.94 -10.48
N GLU A 83 0.55 4.17 -11.80
CA GLU A 83 1.51 5.02 -12.51
C GLU A 83 1.46 6.48 -12.05
N THR A 84 0.27 7.00 -11.74
CA THR A 84 0.13 8.34 -11.15
C THR A 84 0.90 8.45 -9.83
N VAL A 85 0.81 7.43 -8.97
CA VAL A 85 1.57 7.35 -7.71
C VAL A 85 3.08 7.25 -7.97
N LYS A 86 3.51 6.40 -8.91
CA LYS A 86 4.93 6.25 -9.28
C LYS A 86 5.52 7.56 -9.78
N ASP A 87 4.80 8.30 -10.61
CA ASP A 87 5.29 9.57 -11.15
C ASP A 87 5.42 10.64 -10.05
N SER A 88 4.47 10.72 -9.11
CA SER A 88 4.62 11.57 -7.92
C SER A 88 5.85 11.24 -7.09
N ILE A 89 6.18 9.95 -6.94
CA ILE A 89 7.40 9.49 -6.23
C ILE A 89 8.67 9.93 -6.95
N LYS A 90 8.70 9.87 -8.29
CA LYS A 90 9.90 10.24 -9.07
C LYS A 90 10.19 11.75 -9.03
N ILE A 91 9.16 12.58 -9.00
CA ILE A 91 9.29 14.04 -9.11
C ILE A 91 9.69 14.67 -7.76
N ASN A 92 9.33 14.05 -6.65
CA ASN A 92 9.61 14.55 -5.30
C ASN A 92 10.81 13.83 -4.68
N SER A 93 11.79 14.57 -4.15
CA SER A 93 12.98 13.98 -3.51
C SER A 93 12.69 13.30 -2.17
N GLN A 94 11.56 13.62 -1.53
CA GLN A 94 11.07 12.99 -0.31
C GLN A 94 9.55 12.86 -0.37
N PRO A 95 9.01 11.97 -1.22
CA PRO A 95 7.58 11.81 -1.37
C PRO A 95 7.02 11.27 -0.05
N LYS A 96 5.99 11.94 0.44
CA LYS A 96 5.26 11.54 1.65
C LYS A 96 3.83 11.31 1.26
N ALA A 97 3.25 10.27 1.81
CA ALA A 97 1.85 9.98 1.64
C ALA A 97 1.16 9.87 2.99
N LYS A 98 -0.14 10.11 2.96
CA LYS A 98 -1.02 10.07 4.10
C LYS A 98 -2.06 8.97 3.86
N LEU A 99 -2.21 8.11 4.86
CA LEU A 99 -3.25 7.10 4.87
C LEU A 99 -4.46 7.65 5.61
N GLU A 100 -5.58 7.79 4.92
CA GLU A 100 -6.85 8.22 5.53
C GLU A 100 -7.82 7.05 5.59
N PHE A 101 -8.34 6.82 6.80
CA PHE A 101 -9.38 5.83 7.02
C PHE A 101 -10.73 6.51 6.80
N GLN A 102 -11.57 5.95 5.93
CA GLN A 102 -12.95 6.36 5.80
C GLN A 102 -13.84 5.37 6.54
N ASP A 103 -14.44 5.85 7.62
CA ASP A 103 -15.56 5.17 8.26
C ASP A 103 -16.78 5.31 7.34
N ASP A 104 -17.11 4.24 6.63
CA ASP A 104 -18.40 4.14 5.95
C ASP A 104 -19.19 3.01 6.60
N SER A 105 -20.23 3.41 7.34
CA SER A 105 -21.12 2.52 8.10
C SER A 105 -21.92 1.54 7.24
N SER A 106 -21.84 1.64 5.91
CA SER A 106 -22.51 0.73 4.97
C SER A 106 -21.69 -0.51 4.59
N TYR A 107 -20.38 -0.53 4.85
CA TYR A 107 -19.54 -1.72 4.63
C TYR A 107 -19.60 -2.67 5.84
N GLN A 108 -19.54 -3.98 5.57
CA GLN A 108 -19.64 -5.00 6.62
C GLN A 108 -18.66 -4.75 7.76
N THR A 109 -19.12 -4.96 9.00
CA THR A 109 -18.36 -4.83 10.24
C THR A 109 -17.04 -5.58 10.16
N GLY A 110 -15.96 -4.88 9.83
CA GLY A 110 -14.60 -5.42 9.78
C GLY A 110 -13.71 -4.86 8.67
N THR A 111 -14.27 -4.41 7.55
CA THR A 111 -13.46 -3.91 6.41
C THR A 111 -13.14 -2.44 6.61
N LYS A 112 -11.85 -2.12 6.81
CA LYS A 112 -11.37 -0.74 6.88
C LYS A 112 -10.91 -0.25 5.51
N CYS A 113 -11.62 0.72 4.94
CA CYS A 113 -11.24 1.33 3.66
C CYS A 113 -10.20 2.44 3.89
N TYR A 114 -9.07 2.35 3.18
CA TYR A 114 -7.98 3.32 3.25
C TYR A 114 -7.80 4.05 1.93
N TYR A 115 -7.59 5.35 1.99
CA TYR A 115 -7.21 6.19 0.86
C TYR A 115 -5.75 6.63 0.98
N LEU A 116 -5.07 6.65 -0.15
CA LEU A 116 -3.72 7.17 -0.28
C LEU A 116 -3.78 8.61 -0.83
N GLN A 117 -3.35 9.58 -0.02
CA GLN A 117 -3.09 10.95 -0.47
C GLN A 117 -1.59 11.15 -0.61
N ILE A 118 -1.14 11.59 -1.78
CA ILE A 118 0.28 11.79 -2.14
C ILE A 118 0.55 13.26 -2.39
#